data_AF-A0A072V8B2-F1
#
_entry.id   AF-A0A072V8B2-F1
#
_cell.length_a   1.000
_cell.length_b   1.000
_cell.length_c   1.000
_cell.angle_alpha   90.00
_cell.angle_beta   90.00
_cell.angle_gamma   90.00
#
_symmetry.space_group_name_H-M   'P 1'
#
loop_
_entity.id
_entity.type
_entity.pdbx_description
1 polymer ?
#
loop_
_entity_poly.entity_id
_entity_poly.type
_entity_poly.pdbx_seq_one_letter_code
_entity_poly.pdbx_strand_id
1 'polypeptide(L)' 'MANHFSNWFNLLLILATIAMLELTVEGNTCSDIFARCDDIDCRSHCKSLHGAKSFGFICDDFNLCTCFFKG' A
#
# COMPACT_ATOMS: atom_id res chain seq x y z
N MET A 1 11.52 -28.10 -25.16
CA MET A 1 11.02 -28.05 -23.77
C MET A 1 11.21 -26.65 -23.17
N ALA A 2 10.75 -25.60 -23.86
CA ALA A 2 10.91 -24.20 -23.40
C ALA A 2 9.56 -23.51 -23.11
N ASN A 3 8.46 -24.07 -23.61
CA ASN A 3 7.14 -23.43 -23.54
C ASN A 3 6.40 -23.65 -22.20
N HIS A 4 6.81 -24.65 -21.42
CA HIS A 4 6.14 -24.98 -20.15
C HIS A 4 6.67 -24.13 -18.98
N PHE A 5 7.94 -23.71 -19.05
CA PHE A 5 8.57 -22.89 -18.00
C PHE A 5 8.07 -21.45 -18.06
N SER A 6 7.92 -20.89 -19.27
CA SER A 6 7.39 -19.53 -19.49
C SER A 6 5.94 -19.37 -18.99
N ASN A 7 5.12 -20.42 -19.08
CA ASN A 7 3.73 -20.37 -18.62
C ASN A 7 3.61 -20.29 -17.08
N TRP A 8 4.50 -20.97 -16.35
CA TRP A 8 4.52 -20.90 -14.88
C TRP A 8 4.96 -19.54 -14.34
N PHE A 9 5.92 -18.88 -14.99
CA PHE A 9 6.32 -17.52 -14.59
C PHE A 9 5.16 -16.52 -14.73
N ASN A 10 4.40 -16.60 -15.82
CA ASN A 10 3.23 -15.74 -16.02
C ASN A 10 2.14 -16.03 -14.97
N LEU A 11 1.94 -17.30 -14.63
CA LEU A 11 0.97 -17.70 -13.60
C LEU A 11 1.40 -17.21 -12.21
N LEU A 12 2.69 -17.30 -11.86
CA LEU A 12 3.24 -16.74 -10.63
C LEU A 12 3.13 -15.22 -10.56
N LEU A 13 3.35 -14.51 -11.67
CA LEU A 13 3.16 -13.06 -11.76
C LEU A 13 1.71 -12.67 -11.52
N ILE A 14 0.75 -13.40 -12.09
CA ILE A 14 -0.68 -13.18 -11.88
C ILE A 14 -1.07 -13.46 -10.42
N LEU A 15 -0.55 -14.52 -9.80
CA LEU A 15 -0.80 -14.77 -8.38
C LEU A 15 -0.18 -13.68 -7.49
N ALA A 16 1.01 -13.18 -7.83
CA ALA A 16 1.67 -12.12 -7.07
C ALA A 16 0.90 -10.80 -7.15
N THR A 17 0.35 -10.44 -8.32
CA THR A 17 -0.49 -9.25 -8.45
C THR A 17 -1.83 -9.40 -7.73
N ILE A 18 -2.45 -10.58 -7.77
CA ILE A 18 -3.67 -10.86 -6.99
C ILE A 18 -3.37 -10.82 -5.49
N ALA A 19 -2.25 -11.38 -5.04
CA ALA A 19 -1.85 -11.36 -3.63
C ALA A 19 -1.54 -9.94 -3.12
N MET A 20 -0.93 -9.08 -3.94
CA MET A 20 -0.77 -7.65 -3.61
C MET A 20 -2.12 -6.94 -3.52
N LEU A 21 -3.07 -7.31 -4.38
CA LEU A 21 -4.43 -6.79 -4.32
C LEU A 21 -5.11 -7.24 -3.02
N GLU A 22 -5.08 -8.55 -2.71
CA GLU A 22 -5.67 -9.16 -1.49
C GLU A 22 -5.06 -8.63 -0.19
N LEU A 23 -3.75 -8.30 -0.16
CA LEU A 23 -3.12 -7.61 0.98
C LEU A 23 -3.65 -6.19 1.19
N THR A 24 -4.25 -5.58 0.16
CA THR A 24 -4.99 -4.31 0.27
C THR A 24 -6.45 -4.55 0.74
N VAL A 25 -6.91 -5.81 0.78
CA VAL A 25 -8.30 -6.20 1.14
C VAL A 25 -8.38 -7.09 2.38
N GLU A 26 -7.40 -7.06 3.30
CA GLU A 26 -7.65 -7.48 4.68
C GLU A 26 -8.58 -6.46 5.35
N GLY A 27 -9.87 -6.74 5.11
CA GLY A 27 -11.11 -6.07 5.47
C GLY A 27 -10.99 -4.81 6.31
N ASN A 28 -11.33 -3.69 5.68
CA ASN A 28 -11.49 -2.36 6.28
C ASN A 28 -10.20 -1.56 6.44
N THR A 29 -9.14 -1.87 5.71
CA THR A 29 -7.88 -1.13 5.72
C THR A 29 -7.77 -0.29 4.46
N CYS A 30 -7.78 1.03 4.59
CA CYS A 30 -7.66 1.99 3.51
C CYS A 30 -6.33 2.74 3.57
N SER A 31 -5.84 3.20 2.42
CA SER A 31 -4.63 4.01 2.33
C SER A 31 -4.84 5.25 1.47
N ASP A 32 -4.41 6.40 1.98
CA ASP A 32 -4.42 7.67 1.24
C ASP A 32 -3.01 8.23 1.10
N ILE A 33 -2.69 8.77 -0.08
CA ILE A 33 -1.39 9.38 -0.40
C ILE A 33 -1.58 10.90 -0.49
N PHE A 34 -0.78 11.67 0.25
CA PHE A 34 -0.98 13.11 0.38
C PHE A 34 0.12 13.93 -0.29
N ALA A 35 1.19 14.21 0.46
CA ALA A 35 2.24 15.14 0.09
C ALA A 35 3.60 14.56 0.47
N ARG A 36 4.65 15.34 0.23
CA ARG A 36 6.00 14.87 0.53
C ARG A 36 6.26 14.84 2.03
N CYS A 37 6.95 13.83 2.52
CA CYS A 37 7.25 13.72 3.96
C CYS A 37 8.23 14.80 4.45
N ASP A 38 9.02 15.39 3.56
CA ASP A 38 9.86 16.55 3.87
C ASP A 38 9.04 17.85 4.05
N ASP A 39 7.86 17.95 3.42
CA ASP A 39 7.02 19.14 3.48
C ASP A 39 6.00 19.10 4.63
N ILE A 40 5.58 17.90 5.04
CA ILE A 40 4.58 17.70 6.10
C ILE A 40 5.02 16.63 7.11
N ASP A 41 4.67 16.83 8.39
CA ASP A 41 4.74 15.74 9.36
C ASP A 41 3.65 14.71 9.05
N CYS A 42 4.00 13.71 8.24
CA CYS A 42 3.13 12.66 7.76
C CYS A 42 2.36 11.98 8.90
N ARG A 43 3.02 11.72 10.03
CA ARG A 43 2.38 11.12 11.22
C ARG A 43 1.25 11.99 11.74
N SER A 44 1.56 13.25 11.99
CA SER A 44 0.60 14.21 12.53
C SER A 44 -0.54 14.48 11.54
N HIS A 45 -0.24 14.51 10.24
CA HIS A 45 -1.21 14.69 9.17
C HIS A 45 -2.21 13.52 9.08
N CYS A 46 -1.72 12.27 9.02
CA CYS A 46 -2.56 11.07 8.99
C CYS A 46 -3.46 10.98 10.23
N LYS A 47 -2.90 11.29 11.40
CA LYS A 47 -3.65 11.34 12.66
C LYS A 47 -4.68 12.47 12.67
N SER A 48 -4.39 13.62 12.06
CA SER A 48 -5.35 14.72 11.95
C SER A 48 -6.52 14.40 11.03
N LEU A 49 -6.28 13.65 9.95
CA LEU A 49 -7.28 13.32 8.95
C LEU A 49 -8.21 12.18 9.39
N HIS A 50 -7.63 11.07 9.84
CA HIS A 50 -8.40 9.87 10.17
C HIS A 50 -8.55 9.65 11.69
N GLY A 51 -7.91 10.48 12.53
CA GLY A 51 -8.06 10.41 13.98
C GLY A 51 -7.65 9.05 14.54
N ALA A 52 -8.54 8.47 15.35
CA ALA A 52 -8.37 7.14 15.94
C ALA A 52 -8.47 5.99 14.92
N LYS A 53 -8.92 6.26 13.68
CA LYS A 53 -8.94 5.26 12.60
C LYS A 53 -7.58 5.11 11.94
N SER A 54 -6.71 6.13 12.01
CA SER A 54 -5.33 6.00 11.54
C SER A 54 -4.58 5.03 12.44
N PHE A 55 -3.98 4.00 11.84
CA PHE A 55 -3.18 3.02 12.57
C PHE A 55 -1.73 2.99 12.09
N GLY A 56 -1.42 3.67 10.99
CA GLY A 56 -0.06 3.75 10.47
C GLY A 56 0.12 4.87 9.46
N PHE A 57 1.38 5.18 9.22
CA PHE A 57 1.83 6.02 8.11
C PHE A 57 3.17 5.47 7.64
N ILE A 58 3.48 5.66 6.36
CA ILE A 58 4.79 5.36 5.79
C ILE A 58 5.19 6.52 4.89
N CYS A 59 6.50 6.77 4.86
CA CYS A 59 7.13 7.63 3.88
C CYS A 59 7.87 6.73 2.91
N ASP A 60 7.40 6.72 1.66
CA ASP A 60 8.00 5.91 0.60
C ASP A 60 9.34 6.50 0.12
N ASP A 61 10.14 5.72 -0.63
CA ASP A 61 11.40 6.15 -1.24
C ASP A 61 11.26 7.38 -2.15
N PHE A 62 10.07 7.59 -2.74
CA PHE A 62 9.75 8.83 -3.47
C PHE A 62 9.46 10.03 -2.57
N ASN A 63 9.72 9.91 -1.26
CA ASN A 63 9.40 10.88 -0.23
C ASN A 63 7.90 11.22 -0.24
N LEU A 64 7.03 10.24 -0.49
CA LEU A 64 5.57 10.41 -0.46
C LEU A 64 4.99 9.86 0.84
N CYS A 65 4.14 10.67 1.48
CA CYS A 65 3.41 10.28 2.69
C CYS A 65 2.17 9.45 2.32
N THR A 66 2.15 8.22 2.80
CA THR A 66 1.00 7.31 2.70
C THR A 66 0.45 7.04 4.10
N CYS A 67 -0.81 7.37 4.32
CA CYS A 67 -1.55 7.13 5.56
C CYS A 67 -2.32 5.82 5.46
N PHE A 68 -2.29 5.00 6.51
CA PHE A 68 -3.13 3.82 6.62
C PHE A 68 -4.18 4.01 7.72
N PHE A 69 -5.43 3.73 7.39
CA PHE A 69 -6.56 3.91 8.29
C PHE A 69 -7.62 2.83 8.12
N LYS A 70 -8.47 2.68 9.14
CA LYS A 70 -9.63 1.80 9.06
C LYS A 70 -10.85 2.53 8.47
N GLY A 71 -11.54 1.91 7.51
CA GLY A 71 -12.81 2.39 6.92
C GLY A 71 -13.89 2.66 7.95
#